data_AF-A0A536H0G8-F1
#
_entry.id   AF-A0A536H0G8-F1
#
_cell.length_a   1.000
_cell.length_b   1.000
_cell.length_c   1.000
_cell.angle_alpha   90.00
_cell.angle_beta   90.00
_cell.angle_gamma   90.00
#
_symmetry.space_group_name_H-M   'P 1'
#
loop_
_entity.id
_entity.type
_entity.pdbx_description
1 polymer ?
#
loop_
_entity_poly.entity_id
_entity_poly.type
_entity_poly.pdbx_seq_one_letter_code
_entity_poly.pdbx_strand_id
1 'polypeptide(L)'
;MSTSDELFTSAEILGGFSAKRARLLLFQIESRTAYLMLQSQQAVDRYLTEEAAEQRDLAFYEALVEGREPSVQPTIRDLERYAPHWQALMPSNSTIQSALAHLLAQKYRFAQRDIPHIKEALGLDTEEVQRAFSRQYRQELDTIYTEQVSLLERTRWQRNKLSEWLENLPPFWTAYALTFTETVGASILALPIALAGVGPIAGVIILLVMGVINVLTIASMAEAVTRNGSIRYQGSYLGKLVQDYLGRVGSLVLTAMVVIVCFLVLFAYYLGFSLTLAGATPIPPQVWVGILFLLGFYFVRRKNLHATVTSALVIGAINLGLILLLSGLALAHLRLDRLLYVHV
;
A
#
# COMPACT_ATOMS: atom_id res chain seq x y z
N MET A 1 38.16 -61.63 -9.91
CA MET A 1 36.97 -61.22 -9.13
C MET A 1 36.61 -59.82 -9.60
N SER A 2 35.41 -59.64 -10.19
CA SER A 2 35.02 -58.42 -10.88
C SER A 2 34.72 -57.27 -9.90
N THR A 3 35.30 -56.14 -10.23
CA THR A 3 34.94 -54.78 -9.83
C THR A 3 33.48 -54.46 -10.14
N SER A 4 32.77 -53.90 -9.17
CA SER A 4 31.60 -53.07 -9.41
C SER A 4 31.54 -52.00 -8.33
N ASP A 5 32.33 -50.95 -8.54
CA ASP A 5 32.04 -49.62 -7.99
C ASP A 5 30.59 -49.29 -8.37
N GLU A 6 29.75 -49.04 -7.37
CA GLU A 6 28.42 -48.43 -7.54
C GLU A 6 28.62 -46.98 -8.03
N LEU A 7 28.90 -46.85 -9.32
CA LEU A 7 28.88 -45.58 -10.03
C LEU A 7 27.43 -45.09 -10.06
N PHE A 8 27.14 -44.03 -9.30
CA PHE A 8 25.89 -43.26 -9.36
C PHE A 8 25.44 -43.11 -10.82
N THR A 9 24.21 -43.49 -11.11
CA THR A 9 23.71 -43.39 -12.48
C THR A 9 23.62 -41.92 -12.90
N SER A 10 23.95 -41.60 -14.16
CA SER A 10 23.86 -40.23 -14.68
C SER A 10 22.49 -39.57 -14.43
N ALA A 11 21.42 -40.38 -14.33
CA ALA A 11 20.08 -39.92 -13.98
C ALA A 11 19.96 -39.41 -12.52
N GLU A 12 20.63 -40.04 -11.55
CA GLU A 12 20.67 -39.57 -10.15
C GLU A 12 21.50 -38.30 -9.98
N ILE A 13 22.63 -38.21 -10.69
CA ILE A 13 23.49 -37.02 -10.69
C ILE A 13 22.76 -35.81 -11.31
N LEU A 14 22.04 -36.03 -12.43
CA LEU A 14 21.25 -34.99 -13.09
C LEU A 14 20.00 -34.60 -12.27
N GLY A 15 19.40 -35.53 -11.53
CA GLY A 15 18.30 -35.26 -10.60
C GLY A 15 18.73 -34.37 -9.41
N GLY A 16 19.88 -34.63 -8.81
CA GLY A 16 20.41 -33.81 -7.71
C GLY A 16 20.86 -32.42 -8.17
N PHE A 17 21.45 -32.32 -9.37
CA PHE A 17 21.90 -31.06 -9.94
C PHE A 17 20.76 -30.17 -10.42
N SER A 18 19.70 -30.75 -11.00
CA SER A 18 18.48 -30.02 -11.37
C SER A 18 17.74 -29.49 -10.15
N ALA A 19 17.66 -30.25 -9.06
CA ALA A 19 17.07 -29.79 -7.80
C ALA A 19 17.84 -28.62 -7.17
N LYS A 20 19.19 -28.67 -7.15
CA LYS A 20 20.02 -27.57 -6.65
C LYS A 20 19.86 -26.30 -7.50
N ARG A 21 19.83 -26.45 -8.83
CA ARG A 21 19.56 -25.34 -9.76
C ARG A 21 18.16 -24.77 -9.60
N ALA A 22 17.15 -25.62 -9.40
CA ALA A 22 15.78 -25.19 -9.17
C ALA A 22 15.63 -24.42 -7.85
N ARG A 23 16.34 -24.82 -6.77
CA ARG A 23 16.38 -24.04 -5.52
C ARG A 23 17.03 -22.67 -5.69
N LEU A 24 18.12 -22.61 -6.45
CA LEU A 24 18.80 -21.34 -6.74
C LEU A 24 17.94 -20.42 -7.61
N LEU A 25 17.24 -20.99 -8.60
CA LEU A 25 16.26 -20.26 -9.41
C LEU A 25 15.08 -19.76 -8.57
N LEU A 26 14.55 -20.58 -7.66
CA LEU A 26 13.49 -20.16 -6.74
C LEU A 26 13.96 -18.99 -5.87
N PHE A 27 15.18 -19.06 -5.31
CA PHE A 27 15.76 -17.97 -4.55
C PHE A 27 15.94 -16.69 -5.39
N GLN A 28 16.36 -16.82 -6.65
CA GLN A 28 16.49 -15.68 -7.57
C GLN A 28 15.13 -15.06 -7.92
N ILE A 29 14.11 -15.88 -8.18
CA ILE A 29 12.75 -15.40 -8.41
C ILE A 29 12.24 -14.68 -7.16
N GLU A 30 12.38 -15.27 -5.98
CA GLU A 30 11.94 -14.67 -4.72
C GLU A 30 12.66 -13.33 -4.46
N SER A 31 13.97 -13.29 -4.68
CA SER A 31 14.77 -12.07 -4.52
C SER A 31 14.37 -11.00 -5.54
N ARG A 32 14.13 -11.38 -6.79
CA ARG A 32 13.68 -10.46 -7.84
C ARG A 32 12.29 -9.92 -7.54
N THR A 33 11.38 -10.76 -7.08
CA THR A 33 10.03 -10.37 -6.67
C THR A 33 10.09 -9.43 -5.47
N ALA A 34 10.88 -9.75 -4.44
CA ALA A 34 11.10 -8.87 -3.29
C ALA A 34 11.66 -7.50 -3.71
N TYR A 35 12.60 -7.47 -4.66
CA TYR A 35 13.13 -6.23 -5.22
C TYR A 35 12.05 -5.41 -5.95
N LEU A 36 11.25 -6.05 -6.82
CA LEU A 36 10.17 -5.37 -7.55
C LEU A 36 9.07 -4.86 -6.61
N MET A 37 8.80 -5.58 -5.52
CA MET A 37 7.91 -5.11 -4.44
C MET A 37 8.48 -3.84 -3.78
N LEU A 38 9.76 -3.84 -3.40
CA LEU A 38 10.43 -2.67 -2.82
C LEU A 38 10.44 -1.48 -3.79
N GLN A 39 10.73 -1.71 -5.08
CA GLN A 39 10.71 -0.67 -6.11
C GLN A 39 9.30 -0.09 -6.31
N SER A 40 8.27 -0.93 -6.30
CA SER A 40 6.88 -0.46 -6.36
C SER A 40 6.50 0.36 -5.12
N GLN A 41 7.01 0.01 -3.95
CA GLN A 41 6.83 0.78 -2.71
C GLN A 41 7.52 2.14 -2.80
N GLN A 42 8.73 2.23 -3.37
CA GLN A 42 9.44 3.49 -3.58
C GLN A 42 8.68 4.47 -4.48
N ALA A 43 7.96 3.98 -5.50
CA ALA A 43 7.12 4.83 -6.35
C ALA A 43 5.93 5.47 -5.61
N VAL A 44 5.50 4.84 -4.51
CA VAL A 44 4.43 5.35 -3.62
C VAL A 44 5.01 6.25 -2.51
N ASP A 45 6.18 5.91 -1.97
CA ASP A 45 6.92 6.67 -0.95
C ASP A 45 7.66 7.88 -1.55
N ARG A 46 6.93 8.75 -2.26
CA ARG A 46 7.41 10.01 -2.88
C ARG A 46 8.02 11.04 -1.91
N TYR A 47 8.13 10.69 -0.63
CA TYR A 47 8.63 11.50 0.48
C TYR A 47 10.03 11.08 0.97
N LEU A 48 10.61 10.00 0.44
CA LEU A 48 11.99 9.62 0.77
C LEU A 48 12.96 10.45 -0.09
N THR A 49 14.01 10.99 0.55
CA THR A 49 15.13 11.61 -0.18
C THR A 49 15.82 10.57 -1.06
N GLU A 50 16.33 10.98 -2.22
CA GLU A 50 17.07 10.12 -3.16
C GLU A 50 18.19 9.34 -2.45
N GLU A 51 18.91 10.00 -1.54
CA GLU A 51 19.94 9.37 -0.69
C GLU A 51 19.42 8.21 0.18
N ALA A 52 18.19 8.30 0.70
CA ALA A 52 17.59 7.25 1.52
C ALA A 52 17.07 6.07 0.68
N ALA A 53 16.70 6.33 -0.58
CA ALA A 53 16.35 5.29 -1.54
C ALA A 53 17.61 4.53 -2.00
N GLU A 54 18.67 5.24 -2.37
CA GLU A 54 19.95 4.64 -2.76
C GLU A 54 20.57 3.81 -1.63
N GLN A 55 20.56 4.29 -0.39
CA GLN A 55 21.05 3.52 0.76
C GLN A 55 20.26 2.23 1.01
N ARG A 56 18.95 2.22 0.73
CA ARG A 56 18.14 1.01 0.86
C ARG A 56 18.40 0.03 -0.27
N ASP A 57 18.58 0.51 -1.49
CA ASP A 57 18.94 -0.33 -2.63
C ASP A 57 20.31 -0.97 -2.39
N LEU A 58 21.31 -0.20 -1.95
CA LEU A 58 22.62 -0.71 -1.57
C LEU A 58 22.52 -1.77 -0.48
N ALA A 59 21.76 -1.52 0.60
CA ALA A 59 21.57 -2.50 1.67
C ALA A 59 20.88 -3.79 1.18
N PHE A 60 19.97 -3.69 0.22
CA PHE A 60 19.35 -4.85 -0.42
C PHE A 60 20.36 -5.65 -1.26
N TYR A 61 21.17 -4.97 -2.07
CA TYR A 61 22.21 -5.63 -2.86
C TYR A 61 23.29 -6.27 -1.98
N GLU A 62 23.69 -5.62 -0.89
CA GLU A 62 24.62 -6.18 0.10
C GLU A 62 24.04 -7.45 0.75
N ALA A 63 22.77 -7.43 1.17
CA ALA A 63 22.11 -8.61 1.72
C ALA A 63 22.02 -9.77 0.70
N LEU A 64 21.79 -9.45 -0.58
CA LEU A 64 21.73 -10.42 -1.66
C LEU A 64 23.10 -11.05 -1.94
N VAL A 65 24.17 -10.26 -1.93
CA VAL A 65 25.56 -10.74 -2.11
C VAL A 65 25.98 -11.65 -0.95
N GLU A 66 25.53 -11.35 0.27
CA GLU A 66 25.76 -12.19 1.45
C GLU A 66 24.89 -13.46 1.49
N GLY A 67 23.98 -13.64 0.53
CA GLY A 67 23.07 -14.79 0.48
C GLY A 67 22.07 -14.81 1.63
N ARG A 68 21.81 -13.66 2.26
CA ARG A 68 20.77 -13.55 3.30
C ARG A 68 19.39 -13.63 2.66
N GLU A 69 18.43 -14.15 3.41
CA GLU A 69 17.04 -14.14 2.96
C GLU A 69 16.57 -12.69 2.72
N PRO A 70 15.72 -12.46 1.70
CA PRO A 70 15.20 -11.14 1.43
C PRO A 70 14.42 -10.63 2.65
N SER A 71 14.57 -9.34 2.95
CA SER A 71 13.91 -8.68 4.09
C SER A 71 12.38 -8.75 4.02
N VAL A 72 11.85 -8.89 2.81
CA VAL A 72 10.45 -9.19 2.52
C VAL A 72 10.37 -10.60 1.94
N GLN A 73 9.69 -11.50 2.64
CA GLN A 73 9.44 -12.86 2.14
C GLN A 73 8.23 -12.84 1.19
N PRO A 74 8.40 -13.10 -0.12
CA PRO A 74 7.30 -13.05 -1.08
C PRO A 74 6.31 -14.19 -0.84
N THR A 75 5.03 -13.89 -0.96
CA THR A 75 3.96 -14.89 -0.98
C THR A 75 3.79 -15.45 -2.40
N ILE A 76 3.08 -16.58 -2.53
CA ILE A 76 2.77 -17.16 -3.85
C ILE A 76 2.03 -16.18 -4.77
N ARG A 77 1.26 -15.23 -4.22
CA ARG A 77 0.59 -14.20 -5.01
C ARG A 77 1.52 -13.13 -5.51
N ASP A 78 2.53 -12.77 -4.72
CA ASP A 78 3.55 -11.83 -5.16
C ASP A 78 4.34 -12.45 -6.31
N LEU A 79 4.70 -13.73 -6.16
CA LEU A 79 5.33 -14.50 -7.23
C LEU A 79 4.47 -14.55 -8.50
N GLU A 80 3.16 -14.77 -8.35
CA GLU A 80 2.19 -14.78 -9.45
C GLU A 80 2.05 -13.41 -10.14
N ARG A 81 1.90 -12.35 -9.35
CA ARG A 81 1.75 -10.98 -9.83
C ARG A 81 2.95 -10.52 -10.64
N TYR A 82 4.15 -10.88 -10.20
CA TYR A 82 5.40 -10.54 -10.89
C TYR A 82 5.87 -11.62 -11.87
N ALA A 83 5.08 -12.67 -12.13
CA ALA A 83 5.44 -13.77 -13.03
C ALA A 83 5.89 -13.34 -14.42
N PRO A 84 5.21 -12.40 -15.11
CA PRO A 84 5.67 -11.91 -16.40
C PRO A 84 7.08 -11.27 -16.35
N HIS A 85 7.49 -10.73 -15.19
CA HIS A 85 8.76 -10.02 -15.04
C HIS A 85 9.94 -10.96 -14.78
N TRP A 86 9.71 -12.12 -14.15
CA TRP A 86 10.75 -13.11 -13.92
C TRP A 86 10.70 -14.29 -14.91
N GLN A 87 9.68 -14.37 -15.79
CA GLN A 87 9.61 -15.38 -16.85
C GLN A 87 10.87 -15.42 -17.72
N ALA A 88 11.50 -14.27 -17.98
CA ALA A 88 12.76 -14.20 -18.73
C ALA A 88 13.95 -14.91 -18.04
N LEU A 89 13.87 -15.15 -16.73
CA LEU A 89 14.86 -15.91 -15.96
C LEU A 89 14.66 -17.44 -16.11
N MET A 90 13.57 -17.89 -16.74
CA MET A 90 13.25 -19.30 -16.86
C MET A 90 14.04 -19.99 -17.97
N PRO A 91 14.83 -21.03 -17.64
CA PRO A 91 15.50 -21.83 -18.65
C PRO A 91 14.45 -22.69 -19.39
N SER A 92 14.64 -22.90 -20.69
CA SER A 92 13.78 -23.75 -21.53
C SER A 92 13.90 -25.26 -21.22
N ASN A 93 14.54 -25.65 -20.11
CA ASN A 93 14.75 -27.04 -19.75
C ASN A 93 13.60 -27.56 -18.89
N SER A 94 12.82 -28.48 -19.44
CA SER A 94 11.64 -29.11 -18.81
C SER A 94 11.95 -29.86 -17.50
N THR A 95 13.18 -30.34 -17.30
CA THR A 95 13.61 -30.98 -16.04
C THR A 95 13.78 -29.96 -14.91
N ILE A 96 14.25 -28.75 -15.23
CA ILE A 96 14.40 -27.68 -14.24
C ILE A 96 13.04 -27.05 -13.91
N GLN A 97 12.19 -26.87 -14.92
CA GLN A 97 10.82 -26.36 -14.75
C GLN A 97 9.97 -27.28 -13.88
N SER A 98 10.02 -28.60 -14.11
CA SER A 98 9.33 -29.58 -13.26
C SER A 98 9.87 -29.64 -11.83
N ALA A 99 11.20 -29.56 -11.66
CA ALA A 99 11.81 -29.46 -10.33
C ALA A 99 11.40 -28.19 -9.58
N LEU A 100 11.29 -27.05 -10.28
CA LEU A 100 10.82 -25.79 -9.72
C LEU A 100 9.34 -25.84 -9.33
N ALA A 101 8.49 -26.45 -10.17
CA ALA A 101 7.07 -26.69 -9.85
C ALA A 101 6.91 -27.52 -8.58
N HIS A 102 7.71 -28.57 -8.42
CA HIS A 102 7.72 -29.39 -7.20
C HIS A 102 8.13 -28.59 -5.96
N LEU A 103 9.19 -27.78 -6.06
CA LEU A 103 9.66 -26.94 -4.95
C LEU A 103 8.62 -25.87 -4.57
N LEU A 104 7.95 -25.28 -5.55
CA LEU A 104 6.85 -24.33 -5.30
C LEU A 104 5.72 -25.00 -4.53
N ALA A 105 5.30 -26.20 -4.92
CA ALA A 105 4.23 -26.95 -4.24
C ALA A 105 4.60 -27.41 -2.82
N GLN A 106 5.89 -27.63 -2.55
CA GLN A 106 6.40 -27.91 -1.21
C GLN A 106 6.41 -26.67 -0.32
N LYS A 107 6.85 -25.52 -0.86
CA LYS A 107 7.02 -24.28 -0.10
C LYS A 107 5.72 -23.48 0.05
N TYR A 108 4.84 -23.55 -0.95
CA TYR A 108 3.61 -22.77 -1.03
C TYR A 108 2.41 -23.67 -1.32
N ARG A 109 1.26 -23.33 -0.74
CA ARG A 109 -0.03 -23.97 -1.03
C ARG A 109 -0.84 -23.08 -1.97
N PHE A 110 -1.31 -23.64 -3.08
CA PHE A 110 -2.06 -22.91 -4.09
C PHE A 110 -3.04 -23.82 -4.87
N ALA A 111 -4.12 -23.23 -5.37
CA ALA A 111 -5.05 -23.89 -6.29
C ALA A 111 -4.72 -23.50 -7.74
N GLN A 112 -5.10 -24.36 -8.69
CA GLN A 112 -4.83 -24.15 -10.11
C GLN A 112 -5.36 -22.81 -10.65
N ARG A 113 -6.50 -22.34 -10.13
CA ARG A 113 -7.11 -21.05 -10.51
C ARG A 113 -6.35 -19.81 -10.00
N ASP A 114 -5.48 -19.97 -9.01
CA ASP A 114 -4.83 -18.84 -8.32
C ASP A 114 -3.49 -18.47 -8.97
N ILE A 115 -2.98 -19.28 -9.90
CA ILE A 115 -1.63 -19.13 -10.46
C ILE A 115 -1.54 -19.17 -12.01
N PRO A 116 -2.39 -18.44 -12.77
CA PRO A 116 -2.38 -18.50 -14.24
C PRO A 116 -1.04 -18.08 -14.88
N HIS A 117 -0.37 -17.04 -14.38
CA HIS A 117 0.87 -16.53 -14.96
C HIS A 117 2.08 -17.38 -14.57
N ILE A 118 2.14 -17.94 -13.35
CA ILE A 118 3.16 -18.94 -12.99
C ILE A 118 3.02 -20.17 -13.87
N LYS A 119 1.79 -20.61 -14.13
CA LYS A 119 1.49 -21.76 -15.00
C LYS A 119 2.03 -21.54 -16.41
N GLU A 120 1.82 -20.34 -16.95
CA GLU A 120 2.35 -19.90 -18.24
C GLU A 120 3.88 -19.79 -18.21
N ALA A 121 4.46 -19.17 -17.18
CA ALA A 121 5.90 -18.94 -17.07
C ALA A 121 6.71 -20.24 -16.93
N LEU A 122 6.16 -21.24 -16.24
CA LEU A 122 6.78 -22.56 -16.07
C LEU A 122 6.45 -23.54 -17.21
N GLY A 123 5.52 -23.20 -18.11
CA GLY A 123 5.05 -24.10 -19.16
C GLY A 123 4.36 -25.35 -18.62
N LEU A 124 3.63 -25.25 -17.50
CA LEU A 124 2.98 -26.40 -16.85
C LEU A 124 1.92 -27.08 -17.75
N ASP A 125 1.42 -26.36 -18.76
CA ASP A 125 0.49 -26.87 -19.78
C ASP A 125 1.20 -27.63 -20.92
N THR A 126 2.53 -27.59 -20.98
CA THR A 126 3.28 -28.29 -22.03
C THR A 126 3.48 -29.76 -21.65
N GLU A 127 3.17 -30.66 -22.57
CA GLU A 127 3.30 -32.11 -22.37
C GLU A 127 4.73 -32.53 -21.97
N GLU A 128 5.75 -31.80 -22.40
CA GLU A 128 7.14 -32.06 -22.06
C GLU A 128 7.44 -31.90 -20.57
N VAL A 129 6.88 -30.87 -19.93
CA VAL A 129 7.06 -30.59 -18.50
C VAL A 129 6.28 -31.60 -17.66
N GLN A 130 5.08 -31.97 -18.09
CA GLN A 130 4.27 -33.00 -17.44
C GLN A 130 4.98 -34.36 -17.48
N ARG A 131 5.50 -34.77 -18.64
CA ARG A 131 6.28 -36.02 -18.76
C ARG A 131 7.56 -35.99 -17.94
N ALA A 132 8.27 -34.86 -17.89
CA ALA A 132 9.46 -34.70 -17.05
C ALA A 132 9.14 -34.84 -15.56
N PHE A 133 8.06 -34.19 -15.10
CA PHE A 133 7.59 -34.27 -13.72
C PHE A 133 7.20 -35.70 -13.32
N SER A 134 6.40 -36.39 -14.15
CA SER A 134 6.00 -37.78 -13.88
C SER A 134 7.18 -38.74 -13.87
N ARG A 135 8.20 -38.53 -14.72
CA ARG A 135 9.43 -39.33 -14.73
C ARG A 135 10.27 -39.10 -13.47
N GLN A 136 10.38 -37.85 -13.01
CA GLN A 136 11.27 -37.49 -11.91
C GLN A 136 10.66 -37.75 -10.53
N TYR A 137 9.36 -37.55 -10.37
CA TYR A 137 8.67 -37.61 -9.08
C TYR A 137 7.66 -38.76 -8.96
N ARG A 138 7.40 -39.52 -10.04
CA ARG A 138 6.41 -40.62 -10.12
C ARG A 138 5.00 -40.22 -9.65
N GLN A 139 4.66 -38.96 -9.84
CA GLN A 139 3.36 -38.38 -9.49
C GLN A 139 2.86 -37.58 -10.69
N GLU A 140 1.54 -37.50 -10.84
CA GLU A 140 0.95 -36.62 -11.86
C GLU A 140 1.08 -35.16 -11.43
N LEU A 141 1.27 -34.27 -12.41
CA LEU A 141 1.47 -32.85 -12.15
C LEU A 141 0.28 -32.24 -11.39
N ASP A 142 -0.93 -32.78 -11.52
CA ASP A 142 -2.12 -32.28 -10.86
C ASP A 142 -2.06 -32.38 -9.31
N THR A 143 -1.20 -33.27 -8.79
CA THR A 143 -0.98 -33.43 -7.34
C THR A 143 -0.31 -32.23 -6.67
N ILE A 144 0.22 -31.28 -7.46
CA ILE A 144 0.77 -30.03 -6.93
C ILE A 144 -0.30 -29.06 -6.45
N TYR A 145 -1.54 -29.19 -6.94
CA TYR A 145 -2.64 -28.30 -6.63
C TYR A 145 -3.43 -28.80 -5.41
N THR A 146 -3.89 -27.88 -4.56
CA THR A 146 -4.78 -28.19 -3.44
C THR A 146 -6.24 -27.89 -3.79
N GLU A 147 -7.18 -28.80 -3.51
CA GLU A 147 -8.58 -28.67 -3.92
C GLU A 147 -9.36 -27.53 -3.23
N GLN A 148 -9.05 -27.16 -1.98
CA GLN A 148 -9.78 -26.07 -1.29
C GLN A 148 -8.91 -25.26 -0.33
N VAL A 149 -8.79 -23.96 -0.61
CA VAL A 149 -8.25 -22.93 0.29
C VAL A 149 -9.32 -22.59 1.34
N SER A 150 -8.94 -22.58 2.62
CA SER A 150 -9.87 -22.47 3.75
C SER A 150 -10.62 -21.11 3.79
N LEU A 151 -11.86 -21.09 4.31
CA LEU A 151 -12.68 -19.87 4.40
C LEU A 151 -12.03 -18.75 5.25
N LEU A 152 -11.15 -19.10 6.18
CA LEU A 152 -10.37 -18.16 6.99
C LEU A 152 -9.22 -17.52 6.19
N GLU A 153 -8.71 -18.18 5.16
CA GLU A 153 -7.84 -17.53 4.20
C GLU A 153 -8.64 -16.52 3.37
N ARG A 154 -9.84 -16.86 2.86
CA ARG A 154 -10.65 -15.92 2.05
C ARG A 154 -10.92 -14.55 2.70
N THR A 155 -11.00 -14.47 4.02
CA THR A 155 -11.17 -13.19 4.74
C THR A 155 -9.84 -12.40 4.84
N ARG A 156 -8.70 -13.07 5.02
CA ARG A 156 -7.37 -12.47 4.76
C ARG A 156 -7.22 -12.03 3.30
N TRP A 157 -7.77 -12.79 2.35
CA TRP A 157 -7.78 -12.46 0.92
C TRP A 157 -8.54 -11.16 0.62
N GLN A 158 -9.71 -10.92 1.21
CA GLN A 158 -10.45 -9.68 0.96
C GLN A 158 -9.77 -8.45 1.58
N ARG A 159 -9.19 -8.58 2.77
CA ARG A 159 -8.38 -7.50 3.39
C ARG A 159 -7.13 -7.18 2.56
N ASN A 160 -6.44 -8.19 2.04
CA ASN A 160 -5.27 -7.97 1.19
C ASN A 160 -5.65 -7.42 -0.19
N LYS A 161 -6.78 -7.81 -0.77
CA LYS A 161 -7.25 -7.28 -2.07
C LYS A 161 -7.58 -5.78 -2.00
N LEU A 162 -8.06 -5.30 -0.85
CA LEU A 162 -8.30 -3.87 -0.64
C LEU A 162 -6.99 -3.10 -0.46
N SER A 163 -5.99 -3.68 0.25
CA SER A 163 -4.62 -3.14 0.32
C SER A 163 -3.98 -3.10 -1.06
N GLU A 164 -4.12 -4.17 -1.83
CA GLU A 164 -3.55 -4.33 -3.15
C GLU A 164 -4.19 -3.40 -4.19
N TRP A 165 -5.53 -3.21 -4.14
CA TRP A 165 -6.19 -2.19 -4.96
C TRP A 165 -5.68 -0.79 -4.64
N LEU A 166 -5.46 -0.48 -3.36
CA LEU A 166 -4.95 0.80 -2.89
C LEU A 166 -3.47 1.01 -3.24
N GLU A 167 -2.65 -0.05 -3.16
CA GLU A 167 -1.25 -0.09 -3.59
C GLU A 167 -1.13 0.06 -5.12
N ASN A 168 -2.14 -0.39 -5.87
CA ASN A 168 -2.21 -0.29 -7.33
C ASN A 168 -2.88 1.00 -7.82
N LEU A 169 -3.41 1.85 -6.93
CA LEU A 169 -3.95 3.13 -7.35
C LEU A 169 -2.80 4.02 -7.87
N PRO A 170 -2.98 4.67 -9.03
CA PRO A 170 -2.04 5.69 -9.50
C PRO A 170 -1.76 6.71 -8.39
N PRO A 171 -0.52 7.22 -8.23
CA PRO A 171 -0.16 8.15 -7.16
C PRO A 171 -1.07 9.37 -7.05
N PHE A 172 -1.67 9.79 -8.16
CA PHE A 172 -2.69 10.82 -8.21
C PHE A 172 -3.91 10.49 -7.33
N TRP A 173 -4.48 9.29 -7.45
CA TRP A 173 -5.68 8.90 -6.71
C TRP A 173 -5.41 8.72 -5.23
N THR A 174 -4.23 8.21 -4.88
CA THR A 174 -3.80 8.09 -3.47
C THR A 174 -3.66 9.46 -2.83
N ALA A 175 -2.97 10.40 -3.49
CA ALA A 175 -2.84 11.77 -3.00
C ALA A 175 -4.19 12.49 -2.94
N TYR A 176 -5.03 12.33 -3.96
CA TYR A 176 -6.38 12.88 -3.99
C TYR A 176 -7.22 12.35 -2.82
N ALA A 177 -7.27 11.03 -2.63
CA ALA A 177 -8.08 10.41 -1.60
C ALA A 177 -7.61 10.74 -0.18
N LEU A 178 -6.29 10.85 0.05
CA LEU A 178 -5.73 11.30 1.33
C LEU A 178 -6.12 12.76 1.61
N THR A 179 -5.89 13.65 0.65
CA THR A 179 -6.21 15.08 0.79
C THR A 179 -7.72 15.29 0.99
N PHE A 180 -8.53 14.58 0.22
CA PHE A 180 -9.99 14.63 0.31
C PHE A 180 -10.49 14.12 1.67
N THR A 181 -9.97 12.99 2.13
CA THR A 181 -10.34 12.42 3.44
C THR A 181 -10.00 13.35 4.59
N GLU A 182 -8.80 13.94 4.58
CA GLU A 182 -8.33 14.85 5.62
C GLU A 182 -9.19 16.13 5.67
N THR A 183 -9.46 16.73 4.51
CA THR A 183 -10.20 17.99 4.41
C THR A 183 -11.70 17.81 4.69
N VAL A 184 -12.34 16.81 4.09
CA VAL A 184 -13.77 16.56 4.23
C VAL A 184 -14.13 16.09 5.64
N GLY A 185 -13.33 15.18 6.21
CA GLY A 185 -13.59 14.64 7.54
C GLY A 185 -13.57 15.72 8.63
N ALA A 186 -12.60 16.63 8.58
CA ALA A 186 -12.50 17.74 9.53
C ALA A 186 -13.60 18.78 9.35
N SER A 187 -13.85 19.18 8.10
CA SER A 187 -14.75 20.27 7.78
C SER A 187 -16.21 19.92 8.08
N ILE A 188 -16.66 18.71 7.76
CA ILE A 188 -18.07 18.35 7.89
C ILE A 188 -18.51 18.19 9.36
N LEU A 189 -17.59 17.85 10.26
CA LEU A 189 -17.92 17.73 11.68
C LEU A 189 -17.88 19.08 12.41
N ALA A 190 -16.90 19.94 12.08
CA ALA A 190 -16.72 21.21 12.79
C ALA A 190 -17.59 22.35 12.23
N LEU A 191 -17.76 22.39 10.91
CA LEU A 191 -18.35 23.55 10.24
C LEU A 191 -19.85 23.73 10.51
N PRO A 192 -20.70 22.67 10.56
CA PRO A 192 -22.12 22.84 10.89
C PRO A 192 -22.32 23.41 12.30
N ILE A 193 -21.45 23.08 13.26
CA ILE A 193 -21.50 23.62 14.62
C ILE A 193 -21.18 25.12 14.60
N ALA A 194 -20.13 25.51 13.88
CA ALA A 194 -19.74 26.92 13.76
C ALA A 194 -20.78 27.76 12.99
N LEU A 195 -21.40 27.19 11.95
CA LEU A 195 -22.40 27.86 11.11
C LEU A 195 -23.81 27.85 11.69
N ALA A 196 -24.10 26.99 12.68
CA ALA A 196 -25.41 26.95 13.34
C ALA A 196 -25.82 28.33 13.91
N GLY A 197 -24.86 29.12 14.38
CA GLY A 197 -25.11 30.46 14.91
C GLY A 197 -25.30 31.56 13.84
N VAL A 198 -24.90 31.32 12.60
CA VAL A 198 -24.92 32.34 11.51
C VAL A 198 -26.14 32.17 10.60
N GLY A 199 -26.74 30.98 10.61
CA GLY A 199 -27.87 30.62 9.75
C GLY A 199 -27.43 29.95 8.44
N PRO A 200 -28.28 29.11 7.84
CA PRO A 200 -27.89 28.21 6.75
C PRO A 200 -27.53 28.96 5.45
N ILE A 201 -28.26 30.02 5.08
CA ILE A 201 -27.98 30.78 3.84
C ILE A 201 -26.64 31.52 3.93
N ALA A 202 -26.43 32.25 5.03
CA ALA A 202 -25.17 32.95 5.26
C ALA A 202 -23.99 31.97 5.35
N GLY A 203 -24.20 30.80 5.96
CA GLY A 203 -23.21 29.72 5.97
C GLY A 203 -22.85 29.21 4.57
N VAL A 204 -23.84 29.02 3.68
CA VAL A 204 -23.60 28.63 2.28
C VAL A 204 -22.82 29.71 1.52
N ILE A 205 -23.14 30.99 1.72
CA ILE A 205 -22.41 32.10 1.08
C ILE A 205 -20.95 32.13 1.54
N ILE A 206 -20.70 32.03 2.85
CA ILE A 206 -19.34 31.99 3.41
C ILE A 206 -18.57 30.79 2.84
N LEU A 207 -19.19 29.62 2.78
CA LEU A 207 -18.62 28.41 2.19
C LEU A 207 -18.22 28.60 0.73
N LEU A 208 -19.08 29.23 -0.06
CA LEU A 208 -18.82 29.47 -1.48
C LEU A 208 -17.65 30.44 -1.66
N VAL A 209 -17.64 31.56 -0.92
CA VAL A 209 -16.56 32.55 -0.97
C VAL A 209 -15.22 31.95 -0.54
N MET A 210 -15.19 31.27 0.61
CA MET A 210 -13.97 30.62 1.11
C MET A 210 -13.52 29.48 0.19
N GLY A 211 -14.46 28.75 -0.41
CA GLY A 211 -14.18 27.71 -1.40
C GLY A 211 -13.49 28.27 -2.64
N VAL A 212 -13.99 29.39 -3.19
CA VAL A 212 -13.35 30.06 -4.34
C VAL A 212 -11.93 30.53 -3.99
N ILE A 213 -11.74 31.15 -2.82
CA ILE A 213 -10.40 31.59 -2.36
C ILE A 213 -9.45 30.39 -2.26
N ASN A 214 -9.92 29.28 -1.70
CA ASN A 214 -9.12 28.06 -1.56
C ASN A 214 -8.74 27.46 -2.93
N VAL A 215 -9.68 27.40 -3.87
CA VAL A 215 -9.42 26.91 -5.23
C VAL A 215 -8.39 27.77 -5.94
N LEU A 216 -8.50 29.10 -5.85
CA LEU A 216 -7.51 30.02 -6.43
C LEU A 216 -6.13 29.82 -5.80
N THR A 217 -6.06 29.66 -4.49
CA THR A 217 -4.81 29.42 -3.76
C THR A 217 -4.14 28.11 -4.20
N ILE A 218 -4.92 27.02 -4.32
CA ILE A 218 -4.42 25.72 -4.78
C ILE A 218 -3.97 25.80 -6.24
N ALA A 219 -4.68 26.53 -7.10
CA ALA A 219 -4.30 26.73 -8.50
C ALA A 219 -2.95 27.47 -8.62
N SER A 220 -2.76 28.55 -7.86
CA SER A 220 -1.49 29.28 -7.81
C SER A 220 -0.35 28.41 -7.27
N MET A 221 -0.61 27.60 -6.24
CA MET A 221 0.38 26.65 -5.71
C MET A 221 0.75 25.59 -6.76
N ALA A 222 -0.24 25.04 -7.48
CA ALA A 222 0.01 24.07 -8.54
C ALA A 222 0.83 24.66 -9.69
N GLU A 223 0.58 25.92 -10.07
CA GLU A 223 1.39 26.63 -11.06
C GLU A 223 2.84 26.78 -10.58
N ALA A 224 3.05 27.24 -9.34
CA ALA A 224 4.39 27.41 -8.77
C ALA A 224 5.17 26.09 -8.71
N VAL A 225 4.48 25.00 -8.33
CA VAL A 225 5.07 23.65 -8.28
C VAL A 225 5.45 23.14 -9.67
N THR A 226 4.58 23.31 -10.66
CA THR A 226 4.82 22.80 -12.03
C THR A 226 5.88 23.60 -12.79
N ARG A 227 6.04 24.88 -12.44
CA ARG A 227 7.00 25.80 -13.06
C ARG A 227 8.40 25.72 -12.45
N ASN A 228 8.57 25.13 -11.27
CA ASN A 228 9.88 24.94 -10.64
C ASN A 228 10.56 23.62 -11.06
N GLY A 229 11.70 23.74 -11.77
CA GLY A 229 12.49 22.59 -12.21
C GLY A 229 13.12 21.78 -11.08
N SER A 230 13.37 22.37 -9.90
CA SER A 230 13.98 21.67 -8.76
C SER A 230 13.05 20.60 -8.18
N ILE A 231 11.74 20.84 -8.15
CA ILE A 231 10.73 19.85 -7.75
C ILE A 231 10.59 18.74 -8.79
N ARG A 232 10.68 19.09 -10.07
CA ARG A 232 10.45 18.15 -11.18
C ARG A 232 11.57 17.11 -11.33
N TYR A 233 12.79 17.42 -10.88
CA TYR A 233 13.97 16.57 -11.11
C TYR A 233 14.79 16.22 -9.85
N GLN A 234 14.65 16.92 -8.71
CA GLN A 234 15.51 16.71 -7.51
C GLN A 234 14.72 16.44 -6.20
N GLY A 235 13.48 15.94 -6.30
CA GLY A 235 12.63 15.60 -5.16
C GLY A 235 11.74 16.74 -4.66
N SER A 236 10.50 16.40 -4.28
CA SER A 236 9.46 17.37 -3.92
C SER A 236 9.45 17.71 -2.43
N TYR A 237 10.11 18.81 -2.05
CA TYR A 237 9.95 19.40 -0.72
C TYR A 237 9.42 20.82 -0.81
N LEU A 238 8.26 21.07 -0.20
CA LEU A 238 7.61 22.38 -0.19
C LEU A 238 8.50 23.48 0.42
N GLY A 239 9.31 23.15 1.43
CA GLY A 239 10.26 24.10 2.01
C GLY A 239 11.42 24.47 1.07
N LYS A 240 11.78 23.59 0.13
CA LYS A 240 12.76 23.89 -0.94
C LYS A 240 12.14 24.81 -1.99
N LEU A 241 10.88 24.59 -2.35
CA LEU A 241 10.10 25.50 -3.21
C LEU A 241 10.09 26.92 -2.63
N VAL A 242 9.72 27.04 -1.35
CA VAL A 242 9.64 28.36 -0.71
C VAL A 242 11.03 28.94 -0.48
N GLN A 243 12.06 28.12 -0.28
CA GLN A 243 13.44 28.61 -0.26
C GLN A 243 13.87 29.17 -1.63
N ASP A 244 13.50 28.52 -2.73
CA ASP A 244 13.84 28.96 -4.09
C ASP A 244 13.17 30.31 -4.44
N TYR A 245 11.93 30.54 -3.96
CA TYR A 245 11.16 31.76 -4.26
C TYR A 245 11.32 32.89 -3.22
N LEU A 246 11.36 32.57 -1.93
CA LEU A 246 11.34 33.54 -0.81
C LEU A 246 12.64 33.52 0.02
N GLY A 247 13.59 32.64 -0.31
CA GLY A 247 14.84 32.49 0.43
C GLY A 247 14.69 31.74 1.76
N ARG A 248 15.81 31.63 2.48
CA ARG A 248 15.93 30.82 3.71
C ARG A 248 14.99 31.27 4.83
N VAL A 249 14.77 32.57 4.96
CA VAL A 249 13.87 33.13 5.99
C VAL A 249 12.41 32.75 5.69
N GLY A 250 11.98 32.83 4.44
CA GLY A 250 10.63 32.41 4.04
C GLY A 250 10.40 30.92 4.31
N SER A 251 11.38 30.07 4.03
CA SER A 251 11.30 28.64 4.31
C SER A 251 11.22 28.33 5.81
N LEU A 252 11.95 29.05 6.65
CA LEU A 252 11.87 28.93 8.11
C LEU A 252 10.50 29.34 8.65
N VAL A 253 9.97 30.47 8.18
CA VAL A 253 8.62 30.95 8.58
C VAL A 253 7.55 29.94 8.18
N LEU A 254 7.61 29.43 6.94
CA LEU A 254 6.68 28.39 6.48
C LEU A 254 6.76 27.15 7.37
N THR A 255 7.98 26.67 7.65
CA THR A 255 8.17 25.46 8.47
C THR A 255 7.59 25.65 9.87
N ALA A 256 7.86 26.79 10.50
CA ALA A 256 7.28 27.12 11.81
C ALA A 256 5.75 27.18 11.76
N MET A 257 5.19 27.82 10.72
CA MET A 257 3.75 27.92 10.53
C MET A 257 3.11 26.53 10.34
N VAL A 258 3.71 25.66 9.53
CA VAL A 258 3.22 24.29 9.32
C VAL A 258 3.24 23.50 10.62
N VAL A 259 4.32 23.60 11.41
CA VAL A 259 4.40 22.93 12.73
C VAL A 259 3.29 23.40 13.65
N ILE A 260 3.05 24.72 13.73
CA ILE A 260 1.98 25.29 14.54
C ILE A 260 0.61 24.79 14.07
N VAL A 261 0.35 24.82 12.76
CA VAL A 261 -0.92 24.36 12.17
C VAL A 261 -1.14 22.87 12.45
N CYS A 262 -0.13 22.02 12.23
CA CYS A 262 -0.22 20.59 12.53
C CYS A 262 -0.52 20.34 14.01
N PHE A 263 0.10 21.09 14.92
CA PHE A 263 -0.18 20.98 16.35
C PHE A 263 -1.63 21.36 16.70
N LEU A 264 -2.12 22.49 16.17
CA LEU A 264 -3.49 22.96 16.39
C LEU A 264 -4.53 22.00 15.81
N VAL A 265 -4.30 21.50 14.60
CA VAL A 265 -5.18 20.54 13.93
C VAL A 265 -5.23 19.22 14.70
N LEU A 266 -4.08 18.71 15.14
CA LEU A 266 -4.03 17.49 15.95
C LEU A 266 -4.82 17.67 17.26
N PHE A 267 -4.68 18.80 17.92
CA PHE A 267 -5.45 19.13 19.12
C PHE A 267 -6.95 19.17 18.85
N ALA A 268 -7.38 19.83 17.76
CA ALA A 268 -8.78 19.87 17.35
C ALA A 268 -9.35 18.47 17.07
N TYR A 269 -8.58 17.58 16.44
CA TYR A 269 -8.99 16.19 16.21
C TYR A 269 -9.15 15.40 17.51
N TYR A 270 -8.25 15.59 18.47
CA TYR A 270 -8.34 14.90 19.77
C TYR A 270 -9.57 15.36 20.55
N LEU A 271 -9.88 16.66 20.54
CA LEU A 271 -11.10 17.19 21.15
C LEU A 271 -12.35 16.68 20.43
N GLY A 272 -12.41 16.81 19.11
CA GLY A 272 -13.58 16.40 18.32
C GLY A 272 -13.89 14.91 18.50
N PHE A 273 -12.87 14.06 18.44
CA PHE A 273 -13.05 12.62 18.62
C PHE A 273 -13.46 12.28 20.06
N SER A 274 -12.75 12.79 21.06
CA SER A 274 -13.00 12.43 22.47
C SER A 274 -14.37 12.90 22.97
N LEU A 275 -14.81 14.11 22.60
CA LEU A 275 -16.11 14.64 22.98
C LEU A 275 -17.26 13.89 22.30
N THR A 276 -17.10 13.57 21.01
CA THR A 276 -18.12 12.81 20.26
C THR A 276 -18.29 11.41 20.85
N LEU A 277 -17.19 10.73 21.16
CA LEU A 277 -17.24 9.36 21.69
C LEU A 277 -17.67 9.31 23.15
N ALA A 278 -17.32 10.30 23.97
CA ALA A 278 -17.84 10.43 25.33
C ALA A 278 -19.36 10.72 25.34
N GLY A 279 -19.90 11.35 24.28
CA GLY A 279 -21.35 11.49 24.12
C GLY A 279 -22.06 10.17 23.79
N ALA A 280 -21.35 9.22 23.17
CA ALA A 280 -21.89 7.92 22.76
C ALA A 280 -21.54 6.77 23.72
N THR A 281 -20.62 6.98 24.67
CA THR A 281 -20.10 5.95 25.56
C THR A 281 -20.01 6.46 27.01
N PRO A 282 -20.12 5.59 28.03
CA PRO A 282 -19.94 5.98 29.43
C PRO A 282 -18.48 6.28 29.80
N ILE A 283 -17.56 6.28 28.83
CA ILE A 283 -16.12 6.43 29.04
C ILE A 283 -15.75 7.91 29.02
N PRO A 284 -14.97 8.41 30.01
CA PRO A 284 -14.61 9.82 30.07
C PRO A 284 -13.68 10.25 28.92
N PRO A 285 -13.76 11.51 28.44
CA PRO A 285 -12.98 12.00 27.29
C PRO A 285 -11.47 11.80 27.41
N GLN A 286 -10.91 11.92 28.62
CA GLN A 286 -9.48 11.81 28.89
C GLN A 286 -8.94 10.42 28.52
N VAL A 287 -9.76 9.38 28.71
CA VAL A 287 -9.37 7.99 28.37
C VAL A 287 -9.29 7.83 26.86
N TRP A 288 -10.23 8.41 26.11
CA TRP A 288 -10.20 8.41 24.65
C TRP A 288 -8.98 9.15 24.08
N VAL A 289 -8.63 10.30 24.66
CA VAL A 289 -7.41 11.03 24.31
C VAL A 289 -6.16 10.18 24.55
N GLY A 290 -6.09 9.50 25.71
CA GLY A 290 -4.97 8.60 26.03
C GLY A 290 -4.85 7.43 25.03
N ILE A 291 -5.97 6.82 24.64
CA ILE A 291 -5.99 5.76 23.63
C ILE A 291 -5.49 6.28 22.27
N LEU A 292 -5.97 7.44 21.82
CA LEU A 292 -5.52 8.05 20.57
C LEU A 292 -4.03 8.37 20.58
N PHE A 293 -3.52 8.88 21.70
CA PHE A 293 -2.10 9.16 21.87
C PHE A 293 -1.25 7.88 21.77
N LEU A 294 -1.65 6.81 22.44
CA LEU A 294 -0.97 5.51 22.36
C LEU A 294 -1.03 4.92 20.95
N LEU A 295 -2.17 5.05 20.26
CA LEU A 295 -2.32 4.61 18.88
C LEU A 295 -1.42 5.40 17.94
N GLY A 296 -1.37 6.73 18.07
CA GLY A 296 -0.46 7.59 17.32
C GLY A 296 1.01 7.22 17.56
N PHE A 297 1.39 7.03 18.83
CA PHE A 297 2.75 6.58 19.18
C PHE A 297 3.09 5.23 18.57
N TYR A 298 2.14 4.28 18.57
CA TYR A 298 2.31 2.98 17.94
C TYR A 298 2.56 3.08 16.42
N PHE A 299 1.79 3.93 15.72
CA PHE A 299 1.97 4.16 14.28
C PHE A 299 3.32 4.83 13.97
N VAL A 300 3.71 5.85 14.74
CA VAL A 300 5.01 6.53 14.59
C VAL A 300 6.17 5.54 14.83
N ARG A 301 6.05 4.68 15.84
CA ARG A 301 7.09 3.70 16.17
C ARG A 301 7.26 2.62 15.08
N ARG A 302 6.21 2.30 14.32
CA ARG A 302 6.26 1.28 13.27
C ARG A 302 7.13 1.66 12.07
N LYS A 303 7.54 2.92 11.91
CA LYS A 303 8.34 3.44 10.78
C LYS A 303 7.86 3.00 9.39
N ASN A 304 6.58 2.64 9.26
CA ASN A 304 5.99 2.09 8.04
C ASN A 304 4.80 2.97 7.62
N LEU A 305 5.01 3.75 6.56
CA LEU A 305 4.05 4.73 6.06
C LEU A 305 2.85 4.04 5.40
N HIS A 306 3.03 2.90 4.73
CA HIS A 306 1.95 2.15 4.07
C HIS A 306 0.83 1.76 5.04
N ALA A 307 1.19 1.23 6.22
CA ALA A 307 0.17 0.85 7.20
C ALA A 307 -0.67 2.05 7.67
N THR A 308 -0.06 3.25 7.71
CA THR A 308 -0.72 4.50 8.09
C THR A 308 -1.63 5.00 6.96
N VAL A 309 -1.13 5.01 5.73
CA VAL A 309 -1.87 5.43 4.52
C VAL A 309 -3.08 4.53 4.28
N THR A 310 -2.90 3.20 4.33
CA THR A 310 -4.00 2.24 4.16
C THR A 310 -5.05 2.39 5.25
N SER A 311 -4.64 2.58 6.50
CA SER A 311 -5.58 2.82 7.60
C SER A 311 -6.34 4.13 7.40
N ALA A 312 -5.66 5.20 7.02
CA ALA A 312 -6.27 6.51 6.77
C ALA A 312 -7.31 6.45 5.64
N LEU A 313 -7.00 5.76 4.54
CA LEU A 313 -7.90 5.62 3.40
C LEU A 313 -9.13 4.78 3.73
N VAL A 314 -8.97 3.70 4.50
CA VAL A 314 -10.10 2.87 4.97
C VAL A 314 -11.00 3.66 5.90
N ILE A 315 -10.43 4.34 6.90
CA ILE A 315 -11.18 5.19 7.83
C ILE A 315 -11.89 6.31 7.07
N GLY A 316 -11.21 6.90 6.09
CA GLY A 316 -11.75 7.94 5.22
C GLY A 316 -12.93 7.48 4.40
N ALA A 317 -12.84 6.31 3.77
CA ALA A 317 -13.92 5.72 2.99
C ALA A 317 -15.16 5.45 3.85
N ILE A 318 -14.96 4.93 5.07
CA ILE A 318 -16.04 4.72 6.05
C ILE A 318 -16.69 6.06 6.42
N ASN A 319 -15.88 7.06 6.77
CA ASN A 319 -16.38 8.38 7.16
C ASN A 319 -17.17 9.03 6.01
N LEU A 320 -16.64 8.95 4.78
CA LEU A 320 -17.33 9.47 3.60
C LEU A 320 -18.66 8.75 3.35
N GLY A 321 -18.70 7.42 3.48
CA GLY A 321 -19.92 6.64 3.37
C GLY A 321 -20.97 7.05 4.41
N LEU A 322 -20.56 7.28 5.66
CA LEU A 322 -21.43 7.77 6.73
C LEU A 322 -21.96 9.17 6.42
N ILE A 323 -21.09 10.08 5.97
CA ILE A 323 -21.46 11.46 5.58
C ILE A 323 -22.48 11.45 4.44
N LEU A 324 -22.26 10.66 3.40
CA LEU A 324 -23.20 10.54 2.27
C LEU A 324 -24.55 9.98 2.72
N LEU A 325 -24.53 8.97 3.58
CA LEU A 325 -25.74 8.37 4.14
C LEU A 325 -26.52 9.38 5.00
N LEU A 326 -25.83 10.09 5.91
CA LEU A 326 -26.42 11.15 6.71
C LEU A 326 -26.97 12.29 5.83
N SER A 327 -26.25 12.66 4.76
CA SER A 327 -26.70 13.69 3.83
C SER A 327 -27.97 13.25 3.10
N GLY A 328 -28.02 12.01 2.60
CA GLY A 328 -29.21 11.45 1.97
C GLY A 328 -30.42 11.38 2.90
N LEU A 329 -30.22 10.94 4.15
CA LEU A 329 -31.27 10.95 5.17
C LEU A 329 -31.74 12.37 5.51
N ALA A 330 -30.82 13.34 5.60
CA ALA A 330 -31.15 14.73 5.86
C ALA A 330 -31.95 15.36 4.72
N LEU A 331 -31.61 15.06 3.47
CA LEU A 331 -32.35 15.48 2.28
C LEU A 331 -33.80 14.95 2.30
N ALA A 332 -34.02 13.72 2.74
CA ALA A 332 -35.36 13.14 2.88
C ALA A 332 -36.21 13.83 3.97
N HIS A 333 -35.58 14.53 4.92
CA HIS A 333 -36.24 15.24 6.02
C HIS A 333 -36.14 16.77 5.90
N LEU A 334 -35.81 17.29 4.70
CA LEU A 334 -35.59 18.71 4.47
C LEU A 334 -36.89 19.50 4.73
N ARG A 335 -36.81 20.45 5.65
CA ARG A 335 -37.90 21.36 6.04
C ARG A 335 -37.56 22.76 5.56
N LEU A 336 -38.24 23.21 4.50
CA LEU A 336 -38.00 24.51 3.85
C LEU A 336 -38.20 25.69 4.81
N ASP A 337 -39.08 25.54 5.80
CA ASP A 337 -39.34 26.48 6.89
C ASP A 337 -38.12 26.77 7.77
N ARG A 338 -37.17 25.82 7.88
CA ARG A 338 -35.94 25.97 8.67
C ARG A 338 -34.78 26.60 7.89
N LEU A 339 -34.91 26.78 6.58
CA LEU A 339 -33.87 27.40 5.75
C LEU A 339 -33.78 28.93 5.95
N LEU A 340 -34.84 29.55 6.45
CA LEU A 340 -34.88 30.99 6.74
C LEU A 340 -34.61 31.28 8.24
N TYR A 341 -34.26 30.26 9.02
CA TYR A 341 -34.02 30.41 10.44
C TYR A 341 -32.70 31.15 10.68
N VAL A 342 -32.79 32.34 11.25
CA VAL A 342 -31.67 33.15 11.74
C VAL A 342 -31.79 33.21 13.25
N HIS A 343 -30.76 32.77 13.98
CA HIS A 343 -30.63 33.08 15.40
C HIS A 343 -30.35 34.59 15.50
N VAL A 344 -31.34 35.35 15.99
CA VAL A 344 -31.16 36.74 16.40
C VAL A 344 -30.55 36.76 17.80
#